data_AF-A0A8W8MA35-F1
#
_entry.id   AF-A0A8W8MA35-F1
#
_cell.length_a   1.000
_cell.length_b   1.000
_cell.length_c   1.000
_cell.angle_alpha   90.00
_cell.angle_beta   90.00
_cell.angle_gamma   90.00
#
_symmetry.space_group_name_H-M   'P 1'
#
loop_
_entity.id
_entity.type
_entity.pdbx_description
1 polymer ?
#
loop_
_entity_poly.entity_id
_entity_poly.type
_entity_poly.pdbx_seq_one_letter_code
_entity_poly.pdbx_strand_id
1 'polypeptide(L)'
;RMNENSIVVLVEGNLGTGKKELAKKLAEEFDLLYIDDIDFNSMYMSPVFEDFNYRDLNQYAVDRPMYVGLDEFWATEKLEDNPMIMRSQFDSFHLRWFKYRNALKHIFNTGQGVIMARSVYSDIAFCHAMVNRNLFKKSVYKKYLEYTNKAFKYLFTPHLVIYLDATPAYSMKKIKERNVPHEVNSPILTEDFLSKISEGYDKKILPKLEPLSEIMVLDADNLPDYDLLVEEMEKIDFNPFRDTLLRDEKFADWRLTHERQWASYRIWCDLDPSHFWTCNDPQGHVEIRDIQLTVEEFTTCRDYRVRKEQYYYDKRFAHGKDGMKGAIKRLFHI
;
A
#
# COMPACT_ATOMS: atom_id res chain seq x y z
N ARG A 1 12.97 17.80 -16.45
CA ARG A 1 13.20 17.32 -15.07
C ARG A 1 13.36 15.81 -15.06
N MET A 2 12.53 15.09 -15.80
CA MET A 2 12.74 13.67 -16.08
C MET A 2 14.09 13.42 -16.75
N ASN A 3 14.79 12.38 -16.31
CA ASN A 3 16.05 11.86 -16.84
C ASN A 3 16.01 10.32 -16.80
N GLU A 4 17.12 9.67 -17.17
CA GLU A 4 17.25 8.20 -17.22
C GLU A 4 17.11 7.55 -15.82
N ASN A 5 17.41 8.28 -14.75
CA ASN A 5 17.28 7.80 -13.36
C ASN A 5 15.91 8.10 -12.75
N SER A 6 14.97 8.68 -13.51
CA SER A 6 13.59 8.96 -13.07
C SER A 6 12.71 7.70 -13.09
N ILE A 7 13.17 6.65 -12.42
CA ILE A 7 12.57 5.32 -12.44
C ILE A 7 11.79 4.99 -11.17
N VAL A 8 10.92 4.00 -11.27
CA VAL A 8 10.20 3.41 -10.12
C VAL A 8 10.67 1.97 -9.99
N VAL A 9 11.30 1.67 -8.86
CA VAL A 9 11.77 0.32 -8.53
C VAL A 9 10.93 -0.24 -7.38
N LEU A 10 10.43 -1.46 -7.55
CA LEU A 10 9.71 -2.17 -6.51
C LEU A 10 10.49 -3.39 -6.06
N VAL A 11 10.74 -3.49 -4.75
CA VAL A 11 11.29 -4.70 -4.14
C VAL A 11 10.12 -5.47 -3.51
N GLU A 12 9.79 -6.59 -4.15
CA GLU A 12 8.63 -7.44 -3.87
C GLU A 12 9.04 -8.80 -3.33
N GLY A 13 8.09 -9.54 -2.74
CA GLY A 13 8.36 -10.87 -2.17
C GLY A 13 7.67 -11.13 -0.83
N ASN A 14 7.80 -12.36 -0.36
CA ASN A 14 7.08 -12.88 0.80
C ASN A 14 7.48 -12.20 2.13
N LEU A 15 6.77 -12.46 3.23
CA LEU A 15 7.16 -11.98 4.57
C LEU A 15 8.54 -12.54 4.96
N GLY A 16 9.38 -11.74 5.63
CA GLY A 16 10.68 -12.21 6.12
C GLY A 16 11.83 -12.25 5.09
N THR A 17 11.61 -11.88 3.82
CA THR A 17 12.62 -11.99 2.74
C THR A 17 13.69 -10.90 2.69
N GLY A 18 13.78 -9.99 3.66
CA GLY A 18 14.85 -8.97 3.68
C GLY A 18 14.65 -7.75 2.75
N LYS A 19 13.51 -7.63 2.06
CA LYS A 19 13.19 -6.53 1.10
C LYS A 19 13.60 -5.12 1.55
N LYS A 20 13.34 -4.79 2.82
CA LYS A 20 13.61 -3.46 3.38
C LYS A 20 15.10 -3.13 3.38
N GLU A 21 15.94 -4.09 3.73
CA GLU A 21 17.38 -3.90 3.75
C GLU A 21 17.92 -3.75 2.32
N LEU A 22 17.48 -4.62 1.41
CA LEU A 22 17.89 -4.57 0.01
C LEU A 22 17.48 -3.25 -0.66
N ALA A 23 16.22 -2.83 -0.48
CA ALA A 23 15.70 -1.61 -1.06
C ALA A 23 16.45 -0.36 -0.56
N LYS A 24 16.91 -0.34 0.70
CA LYS A 24 17.72 0.77 1.23
C LYS A 24 19.11 0.82 0.62
N LYS A 25 19.79 -0.34 0.52
CA LYS A 25 21.12 -0.40 -0.09
C LYS A 25 21.08 0.07 -1.55
N LEU A 26 20.14 -0.46 -2.34
CA LEU A 26 19.94 -0.03 -3.72
C LEU A 26 19.52 1.44 -3.84
N ALA A 27 18.77 1.97 -2.87
CA ALA A 27 18.43 3.39 -2.86
C ALA A 27 19.67 4.29 -2.75
N GLU A 28 20.60 3.92 -1.86
CA GLU A 28 21.84 4.64 -1.64
C GLU A 28 22.77 4.56 -2.86
N GLU A 29 22.89 3.37 -3.47
CA GLU A 29 23.75 3.15 -4.64
C GLU A 29 23.30 3.94 -5.88
N PHE A 30 21.99 3.94 -6.17
CA PHE A 30 21.43 4.54 -7.38
C PHE A 30 20.84 5.94 -7.17
N ASP A 31 21.10 6.57 -6.02
CA ASP A 31 20.55 7.87 -5.61
C ASP A 31 19.01 7.97 -5.75
N LEU A 32 18.32 6.89 -5.36
CA LEU A 32 16.87 6.80 -5.38
C LEU A 32 16.30 7.19 -4.02
N LEU A 33 15.12 7.82 -4.02
CA LEU A 33 14.38 8.02 -2.78
C LEU A 33 13.79 6.68 -2.32
N TYR A 34 14.26 6.18 -1.18
CA TYR A 34 13.62 5.06 -0.49
C TYR A 34 12.30 5.47 0.16
N ILE A 35 11.22 4.77 -0.18
CA ILE A 35 9.90 4.93 0.44
C ILE A 35 9.53 3.63 1.15
N ASP A 36 9.34 3.72 2.46
CA ASP A 36 8.98 2.57 3.32
C ASP A 36 7.51 2.15 3.13
N ASP A 37 7.20 0.90 3.50
CA ASP A 37 5.82 0.36 3.52
C ASP A 37 4.94 1.17 4.50
N ILE A 38 3.62 0.99 4.45
CA ILE A 38 2.69 1.63 5.40
C ILE A 38 3.06 1.30 6.85
N ASP A 39 3.02 2.32 7.71
CA ASP A 39 3.11 2.10 9.14
C ASP A 39 1.72 1.80 9.66
N PHE A 40 1.50 0.54 10.05
CA PHE A 40 0.23 0.07 10.57
C PHE A 40 -0.13 0.72 11.91
N ASN A 41 0.84 1.25 12.67
CA ASN A 41 0.56 1.96 13.93
C ASN A 41 -0.08 3.32 13.65
N SER A 42 0.36 3.99 12.58
CA SER A 42 -0.16 5.31 12.19
C SER A 42 -1.28 5.23 11.13
N MET A 43 -1.63 4.03 10.67
CA MET A 43 -2.57 3.76 9.58
C MET A 43 -3.92 4.49 9.72
N TYR A 44 -4.39 4.61 10.96
CA TYR A 44 -5.67 5.23 11.29
C TYR A 44 -5.53 6.59 11.96
N MET A 45 -4.36 7.19 11.95
CA MET A 45 -4.19 8.55 12.46
C MET A 45 -4.76 9.57 11.46
N SER A 46 -5.43 10.59 11.98
CA SER A 46 -5.97 11.64 11.14
C SER A 46 -4.85 12.49 10.54
N PRO A 47 -4.87 12.75 9.23
CA PRO A 47 -3.91 13.67 8.61
C PRO A 47 -4.18 15.14 8.94
N VAL A 48 -5.36 15.44 9.51
CA VAL A 48 -5.83 16.81 9.79
C VAL A 48 -5.79 17.12 11.29
N PHE A 49 -6.31 16.20 12.09
CA PHE A 49 -6.44 16.38 13.54
C PHE A 49 -5.33 15.64 14.27
N GLU A 50 -4.46 16.41 14.92
CA GLU A 50 -3.39 15.84 15.75
C GLU A 50 -4.00 15.00 16.88
N ASP A 51 -3.36 13.86 17.17
CA ASP A 51 -3.78 12.87 18.19
C ASP A 51 -5.15 12.21 17.99
N PHE A 52 -5.81 12.44 16.85
CA PHE A 52 -7.04 11.71 16.56
C PHE A 52 -6.76 10.40 15.83
N ASN A 53 -7.11 9.28 16.47
CA ASN A 53 -7.11 7.97 15.85
C ASN A 53 -8.54 7.57 15.42
N TYR A 54 -8.74 7.27 14.13
CA TYR A 54 -10.02 6.81 13.60
C TYR A 54 -10.53 5.54 14.29
N ARG A 55 -9.66 4.77 14.94
CA ARG A 55 -10.04 3.64 15.80
C ARG A 55 -11.02 4.00 16.91
N ASP A 56 -11.02 5.25 17.40
CA ASP A 56 -12.01 5.70 18.40
C ASP A 56 -13.44 5.58 17.85
N LEU A 57 -13.63 5.52 16.53
CA LEU A 57 -14.94 5.38 15.91
C LEU A 57 -15.53 3.97 16.08
N ASN A 58 -14.71 2.96 16.38
CA ASN A 58 -15.19 1.59 16.57
C ASN A 58 -16.25 1.50 17.69
N GLN A 59 -16.21 2.39 18.69
CA GLN A 59 -17.20 2.43 19.78
C GLN A 59 -18.63 2.73 19.30
N TYR A 60 -18.77 3.36 18.12
CA TYR A 60 -20.07 3.73 17.54
C TYR A 60 -20.61 2.69 16.56
N ALA A 61 -19.83 1.63 16.29
CA ALA A 61 -20.20 0.52 15.41
C ALA A 61 -19.62 -0.79 15.96
N VAL A 62 -20.08 -1.16 17.17
CA VAL A 62 -19.51 -2.28 17.94
C VAL A 62 -19.61 -3.62 17.21
N ASP A 63 -20.69 -3.83 16.44
CA ASP A 63 -20.90 -5.05 15.66
C ASP A 63 -20.19 -5.04 14.30
N ARG A 64 -19.52 -3.93 13.96
CA ARG A 64 -18.83 -3.71 12.68
C ARG A 64 -17.44 -3.09 12.93
N PRO A 65 -16.52 -3.81 13.60
CA PRO A 65 -15.18 -3.28 13.88
C PRO A 65 -14.51 -2.82 12.57
N MET A 66 -14.25 -1.52 12.48
CA MET A 66 -13.85 -0.86 11.23
C MET A 66 -12.34 -0.72 11.08
N TYR A 67 -11.65 -0.45 12.18
CA TYR A 67 -10.25 -0.05 12.16
C TYR A 67 -9.48 -0.86 13.20
N VAL A 68 -8.53 -1.70 12.76
CA VAL A 68 -7.80 -2.62 13.65
C VAL A 68 -6.31 -2.59 13.43
N GLY A 69 -5.55 -2.63 14.52
CA GLY A 69 -4.09 -2.68 14.44
C GLY A 69 -3.60 -3.95 13.75
N LEU A 70 -2.34 -3.93 13.30
CA LEU A 70 -1.69 -5.10 12.72
C LEU A 70 -1.56 -6.24 13.73
N ASP A 71 -1.35 -5.91 14.99
CA ASP A 71 -1.32 -6.85 16.11
C ASP A 71 -2.66 -7.56 16.29
N GLU A 72 -3.77 -6.82 16.29
CA GLU A 72 -5.12 -7.39 16.34
C GLU A 72 -5.43 -8.23 15.10
N PHE A 73 -5.03 -7.75 13.92
CA PHE A 73 -5.18 -8.49 12.67
C PHE A 73 -4.52 -9.86 12.77
N TRP A 74 -3.25 -9.92 13.18
CA TRP A 74 -2.52 -11.18 13.31
C TRP A 74 -3.02 -12.04 14.46
N ALA A 75 -3.57 -11.45 15.53
CA ALA A 75 -4.13 -12.17 16.66
C ALA A 75 -5.57 -12.70 16.43
N THR A 76 -6.16 -12.47 15.24
CA THR A 76 -7.55 -12.87 14.95
C THR A 76 -7.76 -14.39 15.10
N GLU A 77 -8.61 -14.79 16.04
CA GLU A 77 -8.96 -16.21 16.24
C GLU A 77 -10.07 -16.68 15.29
N LYS A 78 -11.11 -15.87 15.09
CA LYS A 78 -12.21 -16.18 14.17
C LYS A 78 -11.79 -15.85 12.73
N LEU A 79 -11.25 -16.85 12.05
CA LEU A 79 -10.70 -16.68 10.70
C LEU A 79 -11.77 -16.72 9.60
N GLU A 80 -12.79 -17.56 9.74
CA GLU A 80 -13.77 -17.79 8.68
C GLU A 80 -14.73 -16.61 8.50
N ASP A 81 -14.84 -16.14 7.26
CA ASP A 81 -15.74 -15.06 6.81
C ASP A 81 -15.70 -13.84 7.73
N ASN A 82 -14.49 -13.35 8.04
CA ASN A 82 -14.30 -12.25 8.97
C ASN A 82 -14.27 -10.89 8.24
N PRO A 83 -15.27 -10.01 8.45
CA PRO A 83 -15.33 -8.70 7.78
C PRO A 83 -14.17 -7.78 8.15
N MET A 84 -13.60 -7.93 9.36
CA MET A 84 -12.47 -7.14 9.85
C MET A 84 -11.20 -7.38 9.02
N ILE A 85 -10.93 -8.65 8.68
CA ILE A 85 -9.77 -9.04 7.86
C ILE A 85 -9.87 -8.36 6.48
N MET A 86 -11.06 -8.42 5.89
CA MET A 86 -11.33 -7.78 4.60
C MET A 86 -11.19 -6.27 4.66
N ARG A 87 -11.74 -5.66 5.70
CA ARG A 87 -11.68 -4.22 5.90
C ARG A 87 -10.22 -3.74 6.00
N SER A 88 -9.42 -4.42 6.80
CA SER A 88 -7.98 -4.14 6.96
C SER A 88 -7.22 -4.27 5.63
N GLN A 89 -7.56 -5.25 4.81
CA GLN A 89 -6.94 -5.45 3.50
C GLN A 89 -7.29 -4.31 2.51
N PHE A 90 -8.54 -3.85 2.53
CA PHE A 90 -8.99 -2.71 1.75
C PHE A 90 -8.30 -1.40 2.17
N ASP A 91 -8.24 -1.15 3.48
CA ASP A 91 -7.58 0.04 4.03
C ASP A 91 -6.06 0.01 3.73
N SER A 92 -5.42 -1.15 3.84
CA SER A 92 -3.98 -1.34 3.55
C SER A 92 -3.67 -1.02 2.08
N PHE A 93 -4.48 -1.56 1.16
CA PHE A 93 -4.36 -1.27 -0.27
C PHE A 93 -4.50 0.22 -0.55
N HIS A 94 -5.50 0.87 0.04
CA HIS A 94 -5.78 2.29 -0.17
C HIS A 94 -4.61 3.18 0.28
N LEU A 95 -4.01 2.89 1.43
CA LEU A 95 -2.83 3.61 1.92
C LEU A 95 -1.58 3.35 1.09
N ARG A 96 -1.35 2.11 0.65
CA ARG A 96 -0.26 1.79 -0.27
C ARG A 96 -0.44 2.48 -1.62
N TRP A 97 -1.68 2.59 -2.10
CA TRP A 97 -1.99 3.35 -3.31
C TRP A 97 -1.67 4.83 -3.15
N PHE A 98 -2.05 5.41 -2.01
CA PHE A 98 -1.72 6.79 -1.71
C PHE A 98 -0.20 7.01 -1.64
N LYS A 99 0.55 6.10 -1.01
CA LYS A 99 2.02 6.13 -0.98
C LYS A 99 2.63 6.03 -2.37
N TYR A 100 2.14 5.13 -3.21
CA TYR A 100 2.62 4.98 -4.58
C TYR A 100 2.32 6.23 -5.43
N ARG A 101 1.13 6.83 -5.31
CA ARG A 101 0.84 8.15 -5.92
C ARG A 101 1.84 9.21 -5.46
N ASN A 102 2.15 9.26 -4.16
CA ASN A 102 3.13 10.21 -3.64
C ASN A 102 4.56 9.94 -4.16
N ALA A 103 4.90 8.68 -4.42
CA ALA A 103 6.15 8.33 -5.11
C ALA A 103 6.19 8.90 -6.53
N LEU A 104 5.08 8.75 -7.30
CA LEU A 104 4.96 9.36 -8.62
C LEU A 104 5.01 10.89 -8.56
N LYS A 105 4.36 11.50 -7.56
CA LYS A 105 4.44 12.95 -7.29
C LYS A 105 5.88 13.40 -7.10
N HIS A 106 6.67 12.66 -6.31
CA HIS A 106 8.09 12.96 -6.09
C HIS A 106 8.87 12.95 -7.40
N ILE A 107 8.73 11.87 -8.18
CA ILE A 107 9.40 11.73 -9.48
C ILE A 107 9.04 12.88 -10.40
N PHE A 108 7.75 13.16 -10.59
CA PHE A 108 7.34 14.18 -11.55
C PHE A 108 7.80 15.59 -11.15
N ASN A 109 7.92 15.86 -9.84
CA ASN A 109 8.34 17.17 -9.35
C ASN A 109 9.87 17.32 -9.30
N THR A 110 10.62 16.28 -8.94
CA THR A 110 12.07 16.35 -8.71
C THR A 110 12.90 15.76 -9.86
N GLY A 111 12.39 14.75 -10.55
CA GLY A 111 13.14 13.91 -11.48
C GLY A 111 13.99 12.82 -10.80
N GLN A 112 14.00 12.74 -9.48
CA GLN A 112 14.70 11.67 -8.76
C GLN A 112 13.83 10.41 -8.76
N GLY A 113 14.44 9.27 -9.09
CA GLY A 113 13.77 7.97 -9.02
C GLY A 113 13.43 7.56 -7.59
N VAL A 114 12.59 6.54 -7.46
CA VAL A 114 12.10 6.03 -6.17
C VAL A 114 12.22 4.52 -6.12
N ILE A 115 12.47 4.01 -4.91
CA ILE A 115 12.45 2.58 -4.63
C ILE A 115 11.57 2.29 -3.42
N MET A 116 10.69 1.30 -3.55
CA MET A 116 9.73 0.94 -2.51
C MET A 116 9.91 -0.52 -2.08
N ALA A 117 9.87 -0.78 -0.77
CA ALA A 117 9.79 -2.13 -0.23
C ALA A 117 8.32 -2.48 -0.01
N ARG A 118 7.76 -3.32 -0.89
CA ARG A 118 6.32 -3.55 -1.10
C ARG A 118 5.54 -2.37 -1.66
N SER A 119 4.49 -2.70 -2.40
CA SER A 119 3.66 -1.76 -3.13
C SER A 119 2.18 -2.18 -3.13
N VAL A 120 1.37 -1.43 -3.86
CA VAL A 120 -0.01 -1.78 -4.20
C VAL A 120 -0.17 -3.13 -4.88
N TYR A 121 0.86 -3.65 -5.54
CA TYR A 121 0.79 -4.92 -6.24
C TYR A 121 0.85 -6.08 -5.25
N SER A 122 1.66 -5.98 -4.19
CA SER A 122 1.81 -7.02 -3.15
C SER A 122 0.47 -7.39 -2.52
N ASP A 123 -0.41 -6.41 -2.31
CA ASP A 123 -1.74 -6.60 -1.73
C ASP A 123 -2.62 -7.60 -2.48
N ILE A 124 -2.44 -7.73 -3.79
CA ILE A 124 -3.18 -8.70 -4.60
C ILE A 124 -2.78 -10.13 -4.21
N ALA A 125 -1.48 -10.39 -4.00
CA ALA A 125 -0.98 -11.71 -3.58
C ALA A 125 -1.45 -12.05 -2.16
N PHE A 126 -1.42 -11.08 -1.24
CA PHE A 126 -1.98 -11.26 0.11
C PHE A 126 -3.47 -11.60 0.05
N CYS A 127 -4.25 -10.81 -0.68
CA CYS A 127 -5.69 -11.03 -0.84
C CYS A 127 -5.99 -12.40 -1.47
N HIS A 128 -5.21 -12.83 -2.47
CA HIS A 128 -5.31 -14.16 -3.06
C HIS A 128 -5.06 -15.28 -2.03
N ALA A 129 -4.03 -15.13 -1.20
CA ALA A 129 -3.71 -16.09 -0.15
C ALA A 129 -4.84 -16.21 0.89
N MET A 130 -5.41 -15.07 1.31
CA MET A 130 -6.50 -15.03 2.29
C MET A 130 -7.78 -15.72 1.80
N VAL A 131 -8.13 -15.54 0.52
CA VAL A 131 -9.29 -16.23 -0.09
C VAL A 131 -9.11 -17.73 -0.13
N ASN A 132 -7.89 -18.19 -0.47
CA ASN A 132 -7.58 -19.61 -0.56
C ASN A 132 -7.61 -20.29 0.82
N ARG A 133 -7.45 -19.52 1.91
CA ARG A 133 -7.66 -19.97 3.29
C ARG A 133 -9.08 -19.74 3.81
N ASN A 134 -10.03 -19.36 2.95
CA ASN A 134 -11.42 -19.08 3.30
C ASN A 134 -11.59 -18.00 4.38
N LEU A 135 -10.66 -17.04 4.48
CA LEU A 135 -10.79 -15.93 5.43
C LEU A 135 -11.97 -15.01 5.10
N PHE A 136 -12.41 -15.01 3.84
CA PHE A 136 -13.58 -14.29 3.36
C PHE A 136 -14.14 -14.90 2.08
N LYS A 137 -15.41 -14.57 1.77
CA LYS A 137 -16.13 -15.06 0.60
C LYS A 137 -15.43 -14.73 -0.72
N LYS A 138 -15.49 -15.66 -1.69
CA LYS A 138 -15.01 -15.45 -3.07
C LYS A 138 -15.72 -14.29 -3.80
N SER A 139 -16.98 -14.00 -3.45
CA SER A 139 -17.72 -12.85 -4.00
C SER A 139 -17.05 -11.52 -3.63
N VAL A 140 -16.55 -11.42 -2.40
CA VAL A 140 -15.81 -10.26 -1.89
C VAL A 140 -14.48 -10.10 -2.62
N TYR A 141 -13.76 -11.20 -2.85
CA TYR A 141 -12.53 -11.18 -3.63
C TYR A 141 -12.73 -10.63 -5.04
N LYS A 142 -13.79 -11.06 -5.74
CA LYS A 142 -14.11 -10.54 -7.07
C LYS A 142 -14.30 -9.02 -7.05
N LYS A 143 -15.01 -8.50 -6.03
CA LYS A 143 -15.19 -7.05 -5.84
C LYS A 143 -13.90 -6.33 -5.51
N TYR A 144 -13.04 -6.93 -4.70
CA TYR A 144 -11.70 -6.41 -4.42
C TYR A 144 -10.87 -6.30 -5.71
N LEU A 145 -10.88 -7.32 -6.57
CA LEU A 145 -10.18 -7.26 -7.87
C LEU A 145 -10.78 -6.18 -8.80
N GLU A 146 -12.11 -6.05 -8.85
CA GLU A 146 -12.77 -4.98 -9.61
C GLU A 146 -12.34 -3.59 -9.12
N TYR A 147 -12.25 -3.40 -7.79
CA TYR A 147 -11.81 -2.16 -7.17
C TYR A 147 -10.34 -1.84 -7.48
N THR A 148 -9.44 -2.78 -7.20
CA THR A 148 -8.00 -2.59 -7.43
C THR A 148 -7.68 -2.37 -8.92
N ASN A 149 -8.33 -3.09 -9.84
CA ASN A 149 -8.15 -2.89 -11.27
C ASN A 149 -8.60 -1.52 -11.77
N LYS A 150 -9.59 -0.87 -11.13
CA LYS A 150 -9.93 0.53 -11.43
C LYS A 150 -8.85 1.48 -10.92
N ALA A 151 -8.36 1.25 -9.69
CA ALA A 151 -7.34 2.08 -9.07
C ALA A 151 -6.00 2.05 -9.82
N PHE A 152 -5.61 0.90 -10.38
CA PHE A 152 -4.36 0.76 -11.15
C PHE A 152 -4.33 1.59 -12.45
N LYS A 153 -5.48 1.89 -13.06
CA LYS A 153 -5.53 2.65 -14.33
C LYS A 153 -5.00 4.08 -14.23
N TYR A 154 -4.86 4.59 -13.02
CA TYR A 154 -4.39 5.95 -12.76
C TYR A 154 -2.92 5.99 -12.32
N LEU A 155 -2.29 4.83 -12.09
CA LEU A 155 -0.91 4.74 -11.67
C LEU A 155 -0.04 4.33 -12.85
N PHE A 156 1.14 4.93 -12.94
CA PHE A 156 2.16 4.50 -13.87
C PHE A 156 2.76 3.19 -13.35
N THR A 157 2.94 2.23 -14.23
CA THR A 157 3.60 0.95 -13.92
C THR A 157 5.04 1.17 -13.45
N PRO A 158 5.57 0.29 -12.60
CA PRO A 158 6.97 0.37 -12.18
C PRO A 158 7.90 0.13 -13.38
N HIS A 159 9.13 0.65 -13.30
CA HIS A 159 10.14 0.37 -14.32
C HIS A 159 10.79 -0.99 -14.08
N LEU A 160 11.12 -1.27 -12.81
CA LEU A 160 11.74 -2.53 -12.39
C LEU A 160 11.00 -3.12 -11.20
N VAL A 161 10.79 -4.43 -11.22
CA VAL A 161 10.29 -5.23 -10.11
C VAL A 161 11.35 -6.27 -9.75
N ILE A 162 11.97 -6.09 -8.58
CA ILE A 162 12.89 -7.06 -8.00
C ILE A 162 12.07 -7.97 -7.09
N TYR A 163 11.79 -9.19 -7.56
CA TYR A 163 11.05 -10.19 -6.80
C TYR A 163 12.01 -11.09 -6.05
N LEU A 164 11.93 -11.07 -4.71
CA LEU A 164 12.64 -11.98 -3.84
C LEU A 164 11.80 -13.24 -3.64
N ASP A 165 12.11 -14.27 -4.42
CA ASP A 165 11.51 -15.59 -4.28
C ASP A 165 12.11 -16.28 -3.06
N ALA A 166 11.28 -16.85 -2.20
CA ALA A 166 11.72 -17.42 -0.94
C ALA A 166 10.89 -18.64 -0.61
N THR A 167 11.55 -19.65 -0.05
CA THR A 167 10.83 -20.81 0.45
C THR A 167 9.96 -20.39 1.66
N PRO A 168 8.74 -20.96 1.80
CA PRO A 168 7.89 -20.72 2.97
C PRO A 168 8.61 -21.02 4.29
N ALA A 169 9.45 -22.05 4.30
CA ALA A 169 10.28 -22.43 5.44
C ALA A 169 11.30 -21.35 5.82
N TYR A 170 12.00 -20.77 4.84
CA TYR A 170 12.92 -19.66 5.08
C TYR A 170 12.21 -18.42 5.63
N SER A 171 11.08 -18.05 5.00
CA SER A 171 10.24 -16.93 5.43
C SER A 171 9.75 -17.12 6.88
N MET A 172 9.30 -18.31 7.23
CA MET A 172 8.86 -18.66 8.58
C MET A 172 10.01 -18.59 9.60
N LYS A 173 11.20 -19.10 9.25
CA LYS A 173 12.40 -18.99 10.10
C LYS A 173 12.73 -17.53 10.39
N LYS A 174 12.73 -16.67 9.37
CA LYS A 174 13.00 -15.23 9.52
C LYS A 174 11.97 -14.49 10.37
N ILE A 175 10.68 -14.85 10.23
CA ILE A 175 9.62 -14.29 11.07
C ILE A 175 9.84 -14.66 12.54
N LYS A 176 10.22 -15.93 12.82
CA LYS A 176 10.54 -16.38 14.18
C LYS A 176 11.79 -15.69 14.75
N GLU A 177 12.84 -15.50 13.95
CA GLU A 177 14.05 -14.76 14.34
C GLU A 177 13.73 -13.30 14.70
N ARG A 178 12.79 -12.66 14.00
CA ARG A 178 12.34 -11.29 14.30
C ARG A 178 11.63 -11.18 15.66
N ASN A 179 11.12 -12.29 16.20
CA ASN A 179 10.57 -12.44 17.54
C ASN A 179 9.48 -11.41 17.91
N VAL A 180 8.58 -11.11 16.97
CA VAL A 180 7.43 -10.24 17.21
C VAL A 180 6.27 -11.08 17.75
N PRO A 181 5.78 -10.84 18.98
CA PRO A 181 4.88 -11.77 19.67
C PRO A 181 3.58 -12.08 18.92
N HIS A 182 2.98 -11.08 18.28
CA HIS A 182 1.71 -11.23 17.56
C HIS A 182 1.89 -11.89 16.19
N GLU A 183 3.09 -11.86 15.59
CA GLU A 183 3.35 -12.55 14.33
C GLU A 183 3.69 -14.03 14.55
N VAL A 184 4.52 -14.32 15.56
CA VAL A 184 4.97 -15.70 15.85
C VAL A 184 3.81 -16.59 16.30
N ASN A 185 2.86 -16.03 17.04
CA ASN A 185 1.70 -16.75 17.57
C ASN A 185 0.44 -16.58 16.72
N SER A 186 0.56 -15.99 15.51
CA SER A 186 -0.61 -15.69 14.69
C SER A 186 -1.25 -16.96 14.13
N PRO A 187 -2.58 -17.14 14.25
CA PRO A 187 -3.32 -18.19 13.54
C PRO A 187 -3.30 -18.04 12.01
N ILE A 188 -3.03 -16.83 11.52
CA ILE A 188 -2.98 -16.50 10.08
C ILE A 188 -1.59 -16.78 9.50
N LEU A 189 -0.50 -16.54 10.24
CA LEU A 189 0.85 -16.78 9.74
C LEU A 189 1.23 -18.25 9.86
N THR A 190 0.82 -19.04 8.87
CA THR A 190 1.19 -20.44 8.71
C THR A 190 2.08 -20.63 7.49
N GLU A 191 2.81 -21.74 7.43
CA GLU A 191 3.60 -22.08 6.25
C GLU A 191 2.73 -22.23 4.99
N ASP A 192 1.52 -22.80 5.14
CA ASP A 192 0.51 -22.84 4.08
C ASP A 192 0.15 -21.42 3.59
N PHE A 193 -0.10 -20.47 4.50
CA PHE A 193 -0.42 -19.09 4.10
C PHE A 193 0.74 -18.44 3.33
N LEU A 194 1.98 -18.61 3.79
CA LEU A 194 3.15 -18.11 3.09
C LEU A 194 3.30 -18.75 1.70
N SER A 195 3.06 -20.06 1.57
CA SER A 195 3.02 -20.74 0.28
C SER A 195 1.96 -20.16 -0.65
N LYS A 196 0.76 -19.84 -0.14
CA LYS A 196 -0.31 -19.22 -0.93
C LYS A 196 -0.01 -17.78 -1.35
N ILE A 197 0.82 -17.06 -0.59
CA ILE A 197 1.33 -15.74 -0.99
C ILE A 197 2.28 -15.88 -2.17
N SER A 198 3.27 -16.80 -2.11
CA SER A 198 4.16 -17.07 -3.24
C SER A 198 3.39 -17.46 -4.49
N GLU A 199 2.40 -18.36 -4.38
CA GLU A 199 1.49 -18.70 -5.48
C GLU A 199 0.73 -17.46 -6.02
N GLY A 200 0.40 -16.50 -5.15
CA GLY A 200 -0.25 -15.26 -5.52
C GLY A 200 0.65 -14.36 -6.38
N TYR A 201 1.94 -14.27 -6.06
CA TYR A 201 2.92 -13.57 -6.89
C TYR A 201 3.03 -14.22 -8.27
N ASP A 202 3.28 -15.54 -8.30
CA ASP A 202 3.51 -16.30 -9.53
C ASP A 202 2.29 -16.28 -10.46
N LYS A 203 1.07 -16.40 -9.91
CA LYS A 203 -0.15 -16.54 -10.71
C LYS A 203 -0.84 -15.21 -11.04
N LYS A 204 -0.62 -14.16 -10.25
CA LYS A 204 -1.42 -12.91 -10.34
C LYS A 204 -0.59 -11.66 -10.58
N ILE A 205 0.60 -11.55 -9.98
CA ILE A 205 1.38 -10.32 -10.02
C ILE A 205 2.40 -10.38 -11.16
N LEU A 206 3.27 -11.39 -11.17
CA LEU A 206 4.35 -11.47 -12.15
C LEU A 206 3.82 -11.52 -13.59
N PRO A 207 2.82 -12.36 -13.95
CA PRO A 207 2.29 -12.39 -15.31
C PRO A 207 1.59 -11.08 -15.72
N LYS A 208 1.11 -10.30 -14.75
CA LYS A 208 0.47 -9.00 -14.99
C LYS A 208 1.52 -7.89 -15.22
N LEU A 209 2.69 -8.00 -14.61
CA LEU A 209 3.74 -6.99 -14.68
C LEU A 209 4.78 -7.29 -15.76
N GLU A 210 4.98 -8.55 -16.14
CA GLU A 210 5.95 -8.98 -17.16
C GLU A 210 5.86 -8.20 -18.50
N PRO A 211 4.66 -7.98 -19.08
CA PRO A 211 4.56 -7.19 -20.31
C PRO A 211 4.77 -5.68 -20.09
N LEU A 212 4.60 -5.17 -18.87
CA LEU A 212 4.57 -3.75 -18.54
C LEU A 212 5.91 -3.22 -17.99
N SER A 213 6.63 -4.06 -17.24
CA SER A 213 7.77 -3.70 -16.39
C SER A 213 8.89 -4.73 -16.52
N GLU A 214 10.15 -4.34 -16.34
CA GLU A 214 11.23 -5.32 -16.22
C GLU A 214 11.15 -6.06 -14.89
N ILE A 215 11.40 -7.36 -14.90
CA ILE A 215 11.31 -8.22 -13.72
C ILE A 215 12.66 -8.90 -13.52
N MET A 216 13.20 -8.75 -12.32
CA MET A 216 14.38 -9.45 -11.85
C MET A 216 13.97 -10.37 -10.72
N VAL A 217 14.14 -11.68 -10.91
CA VAL A 217 13.83 -12.70 -9.89
C VAL A 217 15.12 -13.11 -9.20
N LEU A 218 15.13 -12.98 -7.87
CA LEU A 218 16.26 -13.36 -7.02
C LEU A 218 15.81 -14.41 -6.01
N ASP A 219 16.66 -15.42 -5.80
CA ASP A 219 16.47 -16.37 -4.71
C ASP A 219 16.89 -15.72 -3.39
N ALA A 220 15.94 -15.55 -2.47
CA ALA A 220 16.16 -14.96 -1.15
C ALA A 220 16.91 -15.89 -0.20
N ASP A 221 16.89 -17.20 -0.47
CA ASP A 221 17.61 -18.20 0.34
C ASP A 221 19.11 -18.15 0.02
N ASN A 222 19.46 -17.78 -1.21
CA ASN A 222 20.82 -17.61 -1.70
C ASN A 222 20.96 -16.34 -2.55
N LEU A 223 20.92 -15.18 -1.89
CA LEU A 223 21.07 -13.90 -2.59
C LEU A 223 22.43 -13.81 -3.28
N PRO A 224 22.48 -13.28 -4.52
CA PRO A 224 23.75 -13.01 -5.18
C PRO A 224 24.56 -11.96 -4.41
N ASP A 225 25.84 -11.87 -4.74
CA ASP A 225 26.67 -10.77 -4.24
C ASP A 225 26.06 -9.43 -4.63
N TYR A 226 26.15 -8.46 -3.72
CA TYR A 226 25.56 -7.15 -3.90
C TYR A 226 26.14 -6.43 -5.11
N ASP A 227 27.45 -6.52 -5.31
CA ASP A 227 28.13 -5.88 -6.44
C ASP A 227 27.64 -6.47 -7.78
N LEU A 228 27.45 -7.79 -7.84
CA LEU A 228 26.88 -8.45 -9.03
C LEU A 228 25.44 -7.99 -9.29
N LEU A 229 24.64 -7.80 -8.24
CA LEU A 229 23.27 -7.30 -8.38
C LEU A 229 23.24 -5.88 -8.96
N VAL A 230 24.14 -5.01 -8.49
CA VAL A 230 24.29 -3.65 -9.01
C VAL A 230 24.68 -3.68 -10.48
N GLU A 231 25.68 -4.48 -10.86
CA GLU A 231 26.09 -4.66 -12.26
C GLU A 231 24.94 -5.16 -13.16
N GLU A 232 24.15 -6.11 -12.70
CA GLU A 232 22.99 -6.60 -13.46
C GLU A 232 21.92 -5.53 -13.60
N MET A 233 21.69 -4.71 -12.57
CA MET A 233 20.72 -3.63 -12.62
C MET A 233 21.16 -2.50 -13.56
N GLU A 234 22.45 -2.16 -13.61
CA GLU A 234 23.01 -1.16 -14.53
C GLU A 234 22.88 -1.55 -16.01
N LYS A 235 22.85 -2.85 -16.32
CA LYS A 235 22.66 -3.35 -17.69
C LYS A 235 21.23 -3.14 -18.20
N ILE A 236 20.27 -2.88 -17.31
CA ILE A 236 18.86 -2.72 -17.68
C ILE A 236 18.65 -1.33 -18.25
N ASP A 237 18.15 -1.27 -19.48
CA ASP A 237 17.80 -0.03 -20.15
C ASP A 237 16.32 0.29 -19.93
N PHE A 238 16.06 1.39 -19.23
CA PHE A 238 14.71 1.86 -18.91
C PHE A 238 14.12 2.82 -19.95
N ASN A 239 14.74 2.97 -21.13
CA ASN A 239 14.22 3.85 -22.17
C ASN A 239 12.83 3.39 -22.66
N PRO A 240 11.75 4.17 -22.43
CA PRO A 240 10.39 3.74 -22.77
C PRO A 240 10.13 3.72 -24.28
N PHE A 241 10.98 4.33 -25.10
CA PHE A 241 10.87 4.39 -26.56
C PHE A 241 11.69 3.32 -27.28
N ARG A 242 12.39 2.46 -26.54
CA ARG A 242 13.18 1.38 -27.11
C ARG A 242 12.28 0.24 -27.59
N ASP A 243 12.60 -0.29 -28.77
CA ASP A 243 12.01 -1.51 -29.35
C ASP A 243 10.47 -1.54 -29.32
N THR A 244 9.83 -0.36 -29.47
CA THR A 244 8.37 -0.17 -29.32
C THR A 244 7.53 -1.01 -30.27
N LEU A 245 8.09 -1.45 -31.40
CA LEU A 245 7.46 -2.35 -32.37
C LEU A 245 7.41 -3.81 -31.88
N LEU A 246 8.34 -4.22 -31.01
CA LEU A 246 8.43 -5.56 -30.44
C LEU A 246 7.89 -5.64 -29.01
N ARG A 247 7.88 -4.50 -28.31
CA ARG A 247 7.50 -4.35 -26.90
C ARG A 247 6.47 -3.23 -26.77
N ASP A 248 5.28 -3.41 -27.31
CA ASP A 248 4.27 -2.36 -27.38
C ASP A 248 3.71 -1.97 -26.00
N GLU A 249 3.54 -2.92 -25.08
CA GLU A 249 3.01 -2.67 -23.72
C GLU A 249 4.08 -2.16 -22.73
N LYS A 250 5.36 -2.47 -22.96
CA LYS A 250 6.45 -2.20 -22.01
C LYS A 250 6.65 -0.70 -21.80
N PHE A 251 6.54 -0.24 -20.57
CA PHE A 251 6.64 1.18 -20.21
C PHE A 251 5.68 2.10 -20.99
N ALA A 252 4.57 1.58 -21.50
CA ALA A 252 3.65 2.36 -22.35
C ALA A 252 3.19 3.66 -21.67
N ASP A 253 2.93 3.61 -20.36
CA ASP A 253 2.48 4.76 -19.57
C ASP A 253 3.54 5.89 -19.54
N TRP A 254 4.82 5.54 -19.63
CA TRP A 254 5.95 6.48 -19.54
C TRP A 254 6.31 7.13 -20.89
N ARG A 255 5.66 6.75 -21.99
CA ARG A 255 5.89 7.27 -23.35
C ARG A 255 5.22 8.63 -23.60
N LEU A 256 5.44 9.58 -22.70
CA LEU A 256 4.88 10.93 -22.81
C LEU A 256 5.83 11.85 -23.59
N THR A 257 5.40 12.30 -24.76
CA THR A 257 6.20 13.12 -25.68
C THR A 257 6.05 14.62 -25.45
N HIS A 258 4.95 15.05 -24.83
CA HIS A 258 4.65 16.48 -24.65
C HIS A 258 4.72 16.89 -23.18
N GLU A 259 5.39 18.03 -22.91
CA GLU A 259 5.51 18.60 -21.56
C GLU A 259 4.15 18.82 -20.89
N ARG A 260 3.12 19.15 -21.67
CA ARG A 260 1.75 19.32 -21.16
C ARG A 260 1.20 18.05 -20.51
N GLN A 261 1.55 16.87 -21.01
CA GLN A 261 1.12 15.60 -20.40
C GLN A 261 1.75 15.42 -19.03
N TRP A 262 3.06 15.65 -18.92
CA TRP A 262 3.78 15.65 -17.64
C TRP A 262 3.24 16.71 -16.67
N ALA A 263 2.85 17.89 -17.15
CA ALA A 263 2.21 18.92 -16.33
C ALA A 263 0.83 18.48 -15.80
N SER A 264 0.01 17.83 -16.63
CA SER A 264 -1.29 17.31 -16.20
C SER A 264 -1.15 16.26 -15.09
N TYR A 265 -0.21 15.33 -15.22
CA TYR A 265 0.04 14.32 -14.19
C TYR A 265 0.60 14.92 -12.89
N ARG A 266 1.46 15.93 -12.98
CA ARG A 266 1.90 16.69 -11.79
C ARG A 266 0.74 17.33 -11.05
N ILE A 267 -0.11 18.06 -11.78
CA ILE A 267 -1.30 18.70 -11.19
C ILE A 267 -2.21 17.65 -10.56
N TRP A 268 -2.46 16.54 -11.24
CA TRP A 268 -3.26 15.43 -10.69
C TRP A 268 -2.64 14.85 -9.42
N CYS A 269 -1.33 14.58 -9.43
CA CYS A 269 -0.59 14.11 -8.27
C CYS A 269 -0.55 15.12 -7.13
N ASP A 270 -0.60 16.43 -7.38
CA ASP A 270 -0.56 17.47 -6.36
C ASP A 270 -1.92 17.79 -5.74
N LEU A 271 -3.01 17.54 -6.45
CA LEU A 271 -4.36 17.74 -5.94
C LEU A 271 -4.72 16.67 -4.89
N ASP A 272 -4.76 17.05 -3.61
CA ASP A 272 -5.20 16.13 -2.54
C ASP A 272 -6.54 15.42 -2.81
N PRO A 273 -7.56 16.07 -3.41
CA PRO A 273 -8.81 15.40 -3.76
C PRO A 273 -8.70 14.32 -4.84
N SER A 274 -7.63 14.31 -5.66
CA SER A 274 -7.52 13.40 -6.80
C SER A 274 -7.50 11.93 -6.36
N HIS A 275 -6.91 11.65 -5.20
CA HIS A 275 -6.95 10.36 -4.52
C HIS A 275 -8.39 9.89 -4.25
N PHE A 276 -9.23 10.78 -3.73
CA PHE A 276 -10.63 10.49 -3.40
C PHE A 276 -11.54 10.30 -4.62
N TRP A 277 -11.09 10.62 -5.83
CA TRP A 277 -11.85 10.40 -7.07
C TRP A 277 -11.41 9.16 -7.84
N THR A 278 -10.17 8.73 -7.64
CA THR A 278 -9.52 7.66 -8.41
C THR A 278 -9.39 6.36 -7.64
N CYS A 279 -9.21 6.46 -6.32
CA CYS A 279 -9.15 5.34 -5.39
C CYS A 279 -10.01 5.68 -4.16
N ASN A 280 -11.33 5.89 -4.34
CA ASN A 280 -12.20 6.31 -3.24
C ASN A 280 -12.25 5.26 -2.13
N ASP A 281 -12.74 5.67 -0.96
CA ASP A 281 -13.01 4.77 0.16
C ASP A 281 -13.77 3.52 -0.32
N PRO A 282 -13.24 2.32 -0.05
CA PRO A 282 -13.82 1.05 -0.53
C PRO A 282 -15.27 0.85 -0.07
N GLN A 283 -15.70 1.48 1.03
CA GLN A 283 -17.09 1.44 1.51
C GLN A 283 -18.13 1.89 0.47
N GLY A 284 -17.77 2.87 -0.36
CA GLY A 284 -18.69 3.44 -1.36
C GLY A 284 -18.79 2.63 -2.64
N HIS A 285 -17.81 1.79 -2.93
CA HIS A 285 -17.71 1.04 -4.20
C HIS A 285 -18.09 -0.42 -4.08
N VAL A 286 -18.10 -0.92 -2.85
CA VAL A 286 -18.26 -2.33 -2.58
C VAL A 286 -19.48 -2.50 -1.66
N GLU A 287 -20.61 -2.86 -2.27
CA GLU A 287 -21.87 -3.24 -1.58
C GLU A 287 -21.73 -4.55 -0.80
N ILE A 288 -20.69 -4.66 0.03
CA ILE A 288 -20.54 -5.75 0.98
C ILE A 288 -21.23 -5.28 2.25
N ARG A 289 -22.43 -5.82 2.49
CA ARG A 289 -23.22 -5.60 3.71
C ARG A 289 -22.40 -5.84 5.00
N ASP A 290 -21.41 -6.72 4.91
CA ASP A 290 -20.60 -7.15 6.06
C ASP A 290 -19.56 -6.08 6.50
N ILE A 291 -19.22 -5.09 5.65
CA ILE A 291 -18.25 -4.02 5.98
C ILE A 291 -18.82 -2.60 5.86
N GLN A 292 -20.08 -2.47 5.44
CA GLN A 292 -20.76 -1.18 5.29
C GLN A 292 -21.44 -0.78 6.60
N LEU A 293 -21.19 0.47 7.00
CA LEU A 293 -21.95 1.11 8.06
C LEU A 293 -23.40 1.31 7.63
N THR A 294 -24.32 1.14 8.59
CA THR A 294 -25.69 1.61 8.44
C THR A 294 -25.72 3.15 8.34
N VAL A 295 -26.83 3.70 7.84
CA VAL A 295 -27.01 5.16 7.77
C VAL A 295 -26.91 5.80 9.16
N GLU A 296 -27.41 5.12 10.20
CA GLU A 296 -27.37 5.59 11.58
C GLU A 296 -25.94 5.61 12.14
N GLU A 297 -25.19 4.52 11.98
CA GLU A 297 -23.78 4.44 12.41
C GLU A 297 -22.92 5.44 11.64
N PHE A 298 -23.12 5.56 10.32
CA PHE A 298 -22.41 6.53 9.49
C PHE A 298 -22.68 7.96 9.95
N THR A 299 -23.95 8.28 10.23
CA THR A 299 -24.33 9.61 10.72
C THR A 299 -23.70 9.88 12.08
N THR A 300 -23.72 8.91 12.99
CA THR A 300 -23.10 9.03 14.31
C THR A 300 -21.59 9.23 14.22
N CYS A 301 -20.89 8.42 13.41
CA CYS A 301 -19.46 8.55 13.16
C CYS A 301 -19.12 9.90 12.53
N ARG A 302 -19.92 10.34 11.55
CA ARG A 302 -19.75 11.64 10.89
C ARG A 302 -19.95 12.79 11.87
N ASP A 303 -21.00 12.75 12.67
CA ASP A 303 -21.30 13.80 13.65
C ASP A 303 -20.20 13.88 14.72
N TYR A 304 -19.69 12.72 15.17
CA TYR A 304 -18.52 12.68 16.04
C TYR A 304 -17.28 13.30 15.38
N ARG A 305 -17.03 13.02 14.09
CA ARG A 305 -15.93 13.63 13.33
C ARG A 305 -16.09 15.14 13.16
N VAL A 306 -17.29 15.63 12.87
CA VAL A 306 -17.57 17.07 12.65
C VAL A 306 -17.40 17.86 13.94
N ARG A 307 -17.75 17.28 15.09
CA ARG A 307 -17.56 17.92 16.41
C ARG A 307 -16.09 18.03 16.83
N LYS A 308 -15.12 17.48 16.08
CA LYS A 308 -13.70 17.44 16.47
C LYS A 308 -13.00 18.77 16.52
N GLU A 309 -13.43 19.78 15.76
CA GLU A 309 -12.86 21.12 15.88
C GLU A 309 -12.98 21.68 17.32
N GLN A 310 -13.91 21.14 18.13
CA GLN A 310 -14.10 21.51 19.54
C GLN A 310 -13.09 20.84 20.48
N TYR A 311 -12.55 19.66 20.14
CA TYR A 311 -11.78 18.80 21.05
C TYR A 311 -10.37 18.46 20.57
N TYR A 312 -10.08 18.56 19.27
CA TYR A 312 -8.80 18.19 18.67
C TYR A 312 -8.16 19.38 17.94
N TYR A 313 -6.83 19.37 17.87
CA TYR A 313 -6.04 20.41 17.20
C TYR A 313 -6.03 20.19 15.68
N ASP A 314 -6.53 21.16 14.90
CA ASP A 314 -6.41 21.17 13.43
C ASP A 314 -5.11 21.88 13.03
N LYS A 315 -4.21 21.18 12.35
CA LYS A 315 -2.91 21.72 11.92
C LYS A 315 -3.02 22.91 10.96
N ARG A 316 -4.13 23.05 10.24
CA ARG A 316 -4.39 24.16 9.31
C ARG A 316 -4.88 25.42 10.03
N PHE A 317 -5.42 25.26 11.23
CA PHE A 317 -5.98 26.35 12.04
C PHE A 317 -5.44 26.24 13.46
N ALA A 318 -4.24 26.77 13.71
CA ALA A 318 -3.56 26.68 15.00
C ALA A 318 -4.38 27.23 16.19
N HIS A 319 -5.36 28.10 15.92
CA HIS A 319 -6.27 28.64 16.93
C HIS A 319 -7.64 27.93 16.98
N GLY A 320 -7.92 26.96 16.10
CA GLY A 320 -9.26 26.47 15.80
C GLY A 320 -10.14 27.55 15.16
N LYS A 321 -11.33 27.19 14.62
CA LYS A 321 -12.30 28.21 14.15
C LYS A 321 -12.75 29.16 15.27
N ASP A 322 -12.70 28.70 16.52
CA ASP A 322 -13.19 29.43 17.71
C ASP A 322 -12.11 30.24 18.45
N GLY A 323 -10.88 30.28 17.95
CA GLY A 323 -9.79 31.02 18.58
C GLY A 323 -9.44 30.52 19.99
N MET A 324 -9.07 31.44 20.89
CA MET A 324 -8.65 31.15 22.26
C MET A 324 -9.70 30.35 23.08
N LYS A 325 -11.00 30.47 22.76
CA LYS A 325 -12.07 29.69 23.40
C LYS A 325 -11.99 28.20 23.08
N GLY A 326 -11.66 27.84 21.84
CA GLY A 326 -11.45 26.45 21.45
C GLY A 326 -10.21 25.85 22.12
N ALA A 327 -9.14 26.64 22.27
CA ALA A 327 -7.94 26.22 23.00
C ALA A 327 -8.22 25.93 24.48
N ILE A 328 -9.04 26.75 25.14
CA ILE A 328 -9.44 26.55 26.55
C ILE A 328 -10.28 25.28 26.70
N LYS A 329 -11.25 25.01 25.82
CA LYS A 329 -12.04 23.75 25.86
C LYS A 329 -11.17 22.50 25.75
N ARG A 330 -10.17 22.52 24.87
CA ARG A 330 -9.18 21.42 24.73
C ARG A 330 -8.38 21.19 26.01
N LEU A 331 -7.98 22.27 26.69
CA LEU A 331 -7.16 22.22 27.91
C LEU A 331 -7.92 21.66 29.12
N PHE A 332 -9.26 21.81 29.16
CA PHE A 332 -10.08 21.40 30.29
C PHE A 332 -10.98 20.17 30.00
N HIS A 333 -10.93 19.57 28.81
CA HIS A 333 -11.84 18.48 28.38
C HIS A 333 -13.33 18.78 28.65
N ILE A 334 -13.77 20.03 28.44
CA ILE A 334 -15.16 20.49 28.64
C ILE A 334 -15.93 20.56 27.31
#